data_AF-A0A9P3MFY6-F1
#
_entry.id   AF-A0A9P3MFY6-F1
#
_cell.length_a   1.000
_cell.length_b   1.000
_cell.length_c   1.000
_cell.angle_alpha   90.00
_cell.angle_beta   90.00
_cell.angle_gamma   90.00
#
_symmetry.space_group_name_H-M   'P 1'
#
loop_
_entity.id
_entity.type
_entity.pdbx_description
1 polymer ?
#
loop_
_entity_poly.entity_id
_entity_poly.type
_entity_poly.pdbx_seq_one_letter_code
_entity_poly.pdbx_strand_id
1 'polypeptide(L)'
;MDDGSIASKNRLGTVLHTQGFDLSEVQILCQELTEKFALKCWPKLNKGKYCIVISGHSFDIIISLLSPWVIPQMAHKLPRRSQSREAERSIE
;
A
#
# COMPACT_ATOMS: atom_id res chain seq x y z
N MET A 1 -5.79 7.87 4.41
CA MET A 1 -6.43 9.05 5.02
C MET A 1 -6.01 10.27 4.23
N ASP A 2 -4.73 10.63 4.28
CA ASP A 2 -4.20 11.75 3.48
C ASP A 2 -3.79 11.25 2.09
N ASP A 3 -2.55 10.81 1.95
CA ASP A 3 -1.89 10.56 0.65
C ASP A 3 -1.86 9.09 0.21
N GLY A 4 -2.54 8.21 0.94
CA GLY A 4 -2.66 6.79 0.59
C GLY A 4 -3.76 6.52 -0.43
N SER A 5 -3.49 5.66 -1.42
CA SER A 5 -4.49 5.17 -2.39
C SER A 5 -4.25 3.71 -2.80
N ILE A 6 -5.21 3.10 -3.49
CA ILE A 6 -5.09 1.72 -3.98
C ILE A 6 -4.31 1.74 -5.31
N ALA A 7 -3.16 1.05 -5.35
CA ALA A 7 -2.35 0.90 -6.56
C ALA A 7 -3.01 -0.05 -7.57
N SER A 8 -3.57 -1.15 -7.08
CA SER A 8 -4.25 -2.16 -7.88
C SER A 8 -5.20 -2.96 -7.01
N LYS A 9 -6.49 -2.95 -7.34
CA LYS A 9 -7.48 -3.76 -6.63
C LYS A 9 -7.21 -5.26 -6.79
N ASN A 10 -6.84 -5.69 -8.00
CA ASN A 10 -6.60 -7.11 -8.31
C ASN A 10 -5.34 -7.68 -7.65
N ARG A 11 -4.35 -6.83 -7.43
CA ARG A 11 -3.06 -7.19 -6.82
C ARG A 11 -2.91 -6.66 -5.41
N LEU A 12 -3.95 -6.10 -4.81
CA LEU A 12 -3.98 -5.57 -3.44
C LEU A 12 -2.85 -4.58 -3.10
N GLY A 13 -2.32 -3.89 -4.12
CA GLY A 13 -1.22 -2.95 -3.93
C GLY A 13 -1.71 -1.60 -3.41
N THR A 14 -0.83 -0.90 -2.69
CA THR A 14 -1.08 0.43 -2.13
C THR A 14 -0.07 1.43 -2.69
N VAL A 15 -0.46 2.69 -2.84
CA VAL A 15 0.43 3.81 -3.19
C VAL A 15 0.42 4.82 -2.07
N LEU A 16 1.58 5.37 -1.74
CA LEU A 16 1.73 6.60 -0.97
C LEU A 16 2.18 7.71 -1.91
N HIS A 17 1.38 8.77 -2.00
CA HIS A 17 1.63 9.91 -2.87
C HIS A 17 2.65 10.87 -2.23
N THR A 18 3.94 10.63 -2.52
CA THR A 18 5.08 11.38 -1.98
C THR A 18 5.69 12.37 -2.98
N GLN A 19 4.90 12.89 -3.92
CA GLN A 19 5.42 13.76 -5.00
C GLN A 19 5.94 15.13 -4.53
N GLY A 20 5.83 15.44 -3.24
CA GLY A 20 6.51 16.58 -2.62
C GLY A 20 8.00 16.37 -2.39
N PHE A 21 8.47 15.11 -2.39
CA PHE A 21 9.84 14.73 -2.07
C PHE A 21 10.66 14.40 -3.32
N ASP A 22 11.98 14.48 -3.17
CA ASP A 22 12.91 14.01 -4.18
C ASP A 22 13.09 12.48 -4.15
N LEU A 23 13.82 11.93 -5.13
CA LEU A 23 14.04 10.47 -5.19
C LEU A 23 14.80 9.94 -3.97
N SER A 24 15.79 10.69 -3.47
CA SER A 24 16.64 10.23 -2.38
C SER A 24 15.86 10.14 -1.07
N GLU A 25 14.99 11.11 -0.80
CA GLU A 25 14.05 11.11 0.32
C GLU A 25 13.05 9.94 0.20
N VAL A 26 12.48 9.72 -0.99
CA VAL A 26 11.56 8.59 -1.23
C VAL A 26 12.26 7.24 -1.06
N GLN A 27 13.54 7.12 -1.43
CA GLN A 27 14.34 5.92 -1.22
C GLN A 27 14.59 5.64 0.26
N ILE A 28 14.93 6.67 1.04
CA ILE A 28 15.07 6.56 2.50
C ILE A 28 13.74 6.10 3.11
N LEU A 29 12.61 6.69 2.71
CA LEU A 29 11.29 6.25 3.17
C LEU A 29 11.00 4.78 2.81
N CYS A 30 11.35 4.34 1.60
CA CYS A 30 11.19 2.94 1.21
C CYS A 30 12.04 2.01 2.09
N GLN A 31 13.29 2.38 2.36
CA GLN A 31 14.20 1.61 3.21
C GLN A 31 13.62 1.45 4.62
N GLU A 32 13.19 2.56 5.23
CA GLU A 32 12.61 2.55 6.58
C GLU A 32 11.31 1.72 6.64
N LEU A 33 10.45 1.81 5.62
CA LEU A 33 9.24 0.99 5.52
C LEU A 33 9.56 -0.51 5.41
N THR A 34 10.62 -0.86 4.68
CA THR A 34 11.08 -2.24 4.56
C THR A 34 11.71 -2.74 5.86
N GLU A 35 12.61 -1.99 6.47
CA GLU A 35 13.35 -2.43 7.66
C GLU A 35 12.49 -2.49 8.93
N LYS A 36 11.64 -1.48 9.15
CA LYS A 36 10.84 -1.37 10.38
C LYS A 36 9.52 -2.14 10.33
N PHE A 37 8.93 -2.26 9.14
CA PHE A 37 7.58 -2.80 8.99
C PHE A 37 7.52 -3.99 8.02
N ALA A 38 8.66 -4.46 7.50
CA ALA A 38 8.73 -5.57 6.54
C ALA A 38 7.86 -5.35 5.28
N LEU A 39 7.67 -4.08 4.86
CA LEU A 39 6.90 -3.75 3.68
C LEU A 39 7.76 -3.88 2.41
N LYS A 40 7.27 -4.64 1.42
CA LYS A 40 7.88 -4.72 0.10
C LYS A 40 7.43 -3.54 -0.74
N CYS A 41 8.26 -2.50 -0.82
CA CYS A 41 7.95 -1.27 -1.53
C CYS A 41 9.11 -0.72 -2.36
N TRP A 42 8.80 0.19 -3.29
CA TRP A 42 9.79 0.84 -4.14
C TRP A 42 9.30 2.22 -4.64
N PRO A 43 10.21 3.14 -4.99
CA PRO A 43 9.86 4.37 -5.68
C PRO A 43 9.35 4.08 -7.09
N LYS A 44 8.28 4.76 -7.51
CA LYS A 44 7.74 4.71 -8.88
C LYS A 44 7.51 6.11 -9.40
N LEU A 45 7.82 6.32 -10.68
CA LEU A 45 7.49 7.57 -11.35
C LEU A 45 6.00 7.67 -11.65
N ASN A 46 5.38 8.79 -11.29
CA ASN A 46 4.01 9.15 -11.58
C ASN A 46 3.95 10.64 -11.95
N LYS A 47 3.54 10.94 -13.19
CA LYS A 47 3.47 12.32 -13.70
C LYS A 47 4.78 13.12 -13.51
N GLY A 48 5.91 12.46 -13.75
CA GLY A 48 7.24 13.09 -13.63
C GLY A 48 7.76 13.27 -12.20
N LYS A 49 7.04 12.82 -11.18
CA LYS A 49 7.44 12.87 -9.78
C LYS A 49 7.39 11.49 -9.12
N TYR A 50 7.98 11.31 -7.94
CA TYR A 50 8.09 10.00 -7.30
C TYR A 50 6.97 9.75 -6.28
N CYS A 51 6.42 8.53 -6.30
CA CYS A 51 5.55 7.99 -5.26
C CYS A 51 6.08 6.64 -4.76
N ILE A 52 5.63 6.18 -3.60
CA ILE A 52 5.96 4.85 -3.09
C ILE A 52 4.87 3.88 -3.50
N VAL A 53 5.24 2.78 -4.15
CA VAL A 53 4.33 1.64 -4.37
C VAL A 53 4.66 0.55 -3.38
N ILE A 54 3.64 0.04 -2.69
CA ILE A 54 3.75 -1.10 -1.80
C ILE A 54 3.06 -2.29 -2.46
N SER A 55 3.79 -3.41 -2.52
CA SER A 55 3.31 -4.66 -3.09
C SER A 55 2.11 -5.22 -2.33
N GLY A 56 1.18 -5.86 -3.03
CA GLY A 56 0.13 -6.63 -2.36
C GLY A 56 0.63 -7.87 -1.63
N HIS A 57 1.88 -8.29 -1.82
CA HIS A 57 2.49 -9.29 -0.92
C HIS A 57 2.56 -8.80 0.53
N SER A 58 2.55 -7.48 0.75
CA SER A 58 2.49 -6.86 2.08
C SER A 58 1.07 -6.45 2.47
N PHE A 59 0.04 -6.94 1.78
CA PHE A 59 -1.36 -6.59 2.05
C PHE A 59 -1.76 -6.88 3.49
N ASP A 60 -1.53 -8.10 3.98
CA ASP A 60 -1.98 -8.50 5.32
C ASP A 60 -1.25 -7.67 6.41
N ILE A 61 0.02 -7.31 6.17
CA ILE A 61 0.80 -6.41 7.05
C ILE A 61 0.23 -4.99 7.05
N ILE A 62 -0.08 -4.42 5.88
CA ILE A 62 -0.70 -3.10 5.79
C ILE A 62 -2.03 -3.06 6.54
N ILE A 63 -2.89 -4.07 6.31
CA ILE A 63 -4.21 -4.10 6.92
C ILE A 63 -4.10 -4.24 8.44
N SER A 64 -3.21 -5.09 8.96
CA SER A 64 -3.03 -5.22 10.40
C SER A 64 -2.51 -3.94 11.05
N LEU A 65 -1.57 -3.24 10.39
CA LEU A 65 -1.00 -1.98 10.89
C LEU A 65 -2.02 -0.83 10.86
N LEU A 66 -2.82 -0.71 9.80
CA LEU A 66 -3.67 0.48 9.59
C LEU A 66 -5.10 0.33 10.10
N SER A 67 -5.68 -0.87 10.07
CA SER A 67 -7.12 -1.05 10.35
C SER A 67 -7.59 -0.52 11.71
N PRO A 68 -6.82 -0.65 12.81
CA PRO A 68 -7.25 -0.10 14.10
C PRO A 68 -7.41 1.43 14.13
N TRP A 69 -6.74 2.13 13.20
CA TRP A 69 -6.64 3.58 13.20
C TRP A 69 -7.47 4.24 12.08
N VAL A 70 -7.94 3.46 11.11
CA VAL A 70 -8.67 3.97 9.95
C VAL A 70 -10.14 4.21 10.33
N ILE A 71 -10.55 5.47 10.28
CA ILE A 71 -11.96 5.85 10.45
C ILE A 71 -12.84 5.27 9.33
N PRO A 72 -14.12 4.94 9.60
CA PRO A 72 -15.01 4.28 8.64
C PRO A 72 -15.10 5.00 7.28
N GLN A 73 -15.18 6.33 7.31
CA GLN A 73 -15.32 7.17 6.12
C GLN A 73 -14.11 7.06 5.17
N MET A 74 -12.94 6.69 5.69
CA MET A 74 -11.71 6.55 4.92
C MET A 74 -11.36 5.11 4.56
N ALA A 75 -12.17 4.14 5.01
CA ALA A 75 -11.93 2.72 4.79
C ALA A 75 -12.05 2.28 3.32
N HIS A 76 -12.56 3.14 2.45
CA HIS A 76 -12.59 2.94 1.00
C HIS A 76 -11.22 3.12 0.33
N LYS A 77 -10.26 3.78 1.00
CA LYS A 77 -8.88 3.96 0.51
C LYS A 77 -7.98 2.74 0.75
N LEU A 78 -8.41 1.77 1.57
CA LEU A 78 -7.67 0.55 1.82
C LEU A 78 -7.92 -0.49 0.72
N PRO A 79 -6.90 -1.27 0.31
CA PRO A 79 -7.14 -2.43 -0.53
C PRO A 79 -8.06 -3.43 0.19
N ARG A 80 -8.85 -4.19 -0.58
CA ARG A 80 -9.76 -5.22 -0.05
C ARG A 80 -9.74 -6.44 -0.95
N ARG A 81 -9.76 -7.63 -0.36
CA ARG A 81 -10.00 -8.88 -1.10
C ARG A 81 -11.41 -8.83 -1.67
N SER A 82 -11.58 -9.22 -2.94
CA SER A 82 -12.92 -9.40 -3.48
C SER A 82 -13.51 -10.67 -2.88
N GLN A 83 -14.75 -10.61 -2.41
CA GLN A 83 -15.45 -11.78 -1.83
C GLN A 83 -15.49 -12.98 -2.81
N SER A 84 -15.43 -12.73 -4.12
CA SER A 84 -15.37 -13.77 -5.15
C SER A 84 -14.14 -14.69 -5.07
N ARG A 85 -13.02 -14.25 -4.50
CA ARG A 85 -11.77 -15.02 -4.45
C ARG A 85 -11.54 -15.79 -3.14
N GLU A 86 -12.31 -15.48 -2.09
CA GLU A 86 -12.21 -16.18 -0.80
C GLU A 86 -12.89 -17.56 -0.85
N ALA A 87 -13.93 -17.71 -1.68
CA ALA A 87 -14.57 -19.00 -1.93
C ALA A 87 -13.65 -20.01 -2.63
N GLU A 88 -12.79 -19.56 -3.54
CA GLU A 88 -11.88 -20.43 -4.32
C GLU A 88 -10.68 -20.95 -3.51
N ARG A 89 -10.26 -20.22 -2.45
CA ARG A 89 -9.13 -20.61 -1.59
C ARG A 89 -9.51 -21.47 -0.38
N SER A 90 -10.81 -21.67 -0.14
CA SER A 90 -11.30 -22.49 0.98
C SER A 90 -11.57 -23.95 0.56
N ILE A 91 -11.21 -24.33 -0.67
CA ILE A 91 -11.43 -25.67 -1.25
C ILE A 91 -10.09 -26.42 -1.45
N GLU A 92 -8.96 -25.81 -1.10
CA GLU A 92 -7.61 -26.43 -1.14
C GLU A 92 -7.07 -26.63 0.28
#